data_AF-A0AAU2B467-F1
#
_entry.id   AF-A0AAU2B467-F1
#
_cell.length_a   1.000
_cell.length_b   1.000
_cell.length_c   1.000
_cell.angle_alpha   90.00
_cell.angle_beta   90.00
_cell.angle_gamma   90.00
#
_symmetry.space_group_name_H-M   'P 1'
#
loop_
_entity.id
_entity.type
_entity.pdbx_description
1 polymer ?
#
loop_
_entity_poly.entity_id
_entity_poly.type
_entity_poly.pdbx_seq_one_letter_code
_entity_poly.pdbx_strand_id
1 'polypeptide(L)'
;MKNIRRSTVTALATAVLGSLVLTGPAAALPTGSLPAAAAVTDTADDAAASADAEAVGGEATDAGTDTDLRTSAPKITRAEEIRRAKVWLTDNAGKPVPYSQKKNWKDGYRQDCSGYASMALKLPKSGPNTVSLKNDGWTKPIAMSELRQGDLVIKANSSDSNHRHVVIFDGWVDGKHNSYRSYEQAGKVGTRHTTHSYGLKSGDGYHAYRPVNLAD
;
A
#
# COMPACT_ATOMS: atom_id res chain seq x y z
N MET A 1 -24.69 14.16 55.68
CA MET A 1 -25.83 15.07 55.42
C MET A 1 -25.31 16.44 54.99
N LYS A 2 -25.30 16.75 53.70
CA LYS A 2 -25.45 18.10 53.12
C LYS A 2 -25.60 17.98 51.60
N ASN A 3 -26.40 18.87 51.04
CA ASN A 3 -27.39 18.55 50.01
C ASN A 3 -26.94 18.78 48.56
N ILE A 4 -27.55 17.95 47.71
CA ILE A 4 -27.82 18.05 46.27
C ILE A 4 -28.10 19.48 45.78
N ARG A 5 -27.59 19.84 44.58
CA ARG A 5 -28.38 20.47 43.49
C ARG A 5 -27.90 19.98 42.12
N ARG A 6 -28.81 19.29 41.41
CA ARG A 6 -28.78 19.01 39.98
C ARG A 6 -29.35 20.22 39.24
N SER A 7 -28.76 20.60 38.11
CA SER A 7 -29.41 21.51 37.16
C SER A 7 -29.36 20.90 35.76
N THR A 8 -30.51 20.39 35.35
CA THR A 8 -30.85 20.03 33.98
C THR A 8 -31.19 21.32 33.24
N VAL A 9 -30.65 21.53 32.04
CA VAL A 9 -31.18 22.54 31.10
C VAL A 9 -31.57 21.83 29.82
N THR A 10 -32.88 21.69 29.65
CA THR A 10 -33.53 21.34 28.39
C THR A 10 -33.85 22.64 27.67
N ALA A 11 -33.44 22.80 26.42
CA ALA A 11 -33.98 23.81 25.52
C ALA A 11 -34.37 23.13 24.20
N LEU A 12 -35.67 22.98 23.99
CA LEU A 12 -36.29 22.83 22.68
C LEU A 12 -36.35 24.22 22.02
N ALA A 13 -36.01 24.31 20.73
CA ALA A 13 -36.63 25.26 19.82
C ALA A 13 -36.59 24.75 18.38
N THR A 14 -37.74 24.89 17.73
CA THR A 14 -38.20 24.38 16.44
C THR A 14 -37.72 25.20 15.22
N ALA A 15 -37.43 24.47 14.14
CA ALA A 15 -37.65 24.69 12.70
C ALA A 15 -37.68 26.11 12.08
N VAL A 16 -36.91 26.30 10.99
CA VAL A 16 -37.36 27.01 9.77
C VAL A 16 -36.78 26.35 8.51
N LEU A 17 -37.63 26.24 7.49
CA LEU A 17 -37.40 25.71 6.14
C LEU A 17 -36.41 26.53 5.31
N GLY A 18 -35.77 25.89 4.32
CA GLY A 18 -35.08 26.60 3.24
C GLY A 18 -34.26 25.69 2.31
N SER A 19 -34.92 24.80 1.56
CA SER A 19 -34.26 24.06 0.47
C SER A 19 -34.26 24.90 -0.79
N LEU A 20 -33.14 25.55 -1.11
CA LEU A 20 -32.91 26.17 -2.42
C LEU A 20 -32.30 25.13 -3.35
N VAL A 21 -33.07 24.66 -4.33
CA VAL A 21 -32.58 23.80 -5.41
C VAL A 21 -32.06 24.72 -6.51
N LEU A 22 -30.74 24.76 -6.69
CA LEU A 22 -30.12 25.49 -7.80
C LEU A 22 -29.99 24.54 -9.00
N THR A 23 -30.94 24.63 -9.93
CA THR A 23 -30.90 23.93 -11.22
C THR A 23 -29.91 24.66 -12.14
N GLY A 24 -28.77 24.04 -12.44
CA GLY A 24 -27.86 24.50 -13.50
C GLY A 24 -28.29 23.96 -14.87
N PRO A 25 -28.12 24.73 -15.97
CA PRO A 25 -28.51 24.29 -17.30
C PRO A 25 -27.53 23.27 -17.89
N ALA A 26 -28.10 22.32 -18.62
CA ALA A 26 -27.40 21.32 -19.43
C ALA A 26 -26.69 21.99 -20.62
N ALA A 27 -25.38 21.73 -20.76
CA ALA A 27 -24.63 22.11 -21.95
C ALA A 27 -24.81 21.05 -23.04
N ALA A 28 -25.36 21.48 -24.18
CA ALA A 28 -25.52 20.68 -25.39
C ALA A 28 -24.17 20.39 -26.06
N LEU A 29 -23.98 19.17 -26.55
CA LEU A 29 -22.84 18.76 -27.37
C LEU A 29 -23.07 19.20 -28.83
N PRO A 30 -22.08 19.76 -29.53
CA PRO A 30 -22.17 19.93 -30.97
C PRO A 30 -21.87 18.59 -31.68
N THR A 31 -22.82 18.14 -32.48
CA THR A 31 -22.65 17.11 -33.51
C THR A 31 -21.82 17.68 -34.67
N GLY A 32 -20.60 17.19 -34.84
CA GLY A 32 -19.76 17.46 -36.01
C GLY A 32 -19.59 16.20 -36.86
N SER A 33 -20.06 16.27 -38.11
CA SER A 33 -19.99 15.24 -39.13
C SER A 33 -18.56 14.86 -39.52
N LEU A 34 -18.33 13.56 -39.74
CA LEU A 34 -17.13 13.03 -40.40
C LEU A 34 -17.40 12.89 -41.91
N PRO A 35 -16.46 13.27 -42.80
CA PRO A 35 -16.39 12.69 -44.13
C PRO A 35 -15.50 11.45 -44.12
N ALA A 36 -15.88 10.47 -44.95
CA ALA A 36 -15.20 9.21 -45.16
C ALA A 36 -14.14 9.27 -46.27
N ALA A 37 -13.14 8.40 -46.09
CA ALA A 37 -12.36 7.66 -47.09
C ALA A 37 -11.39 8.40 -48.04
N ALA A 38 -10.11 8.03 -47.92
CA ALA A 38 -9.30 7.59 -49.07
C ALA A 38 -8.20 6.64 -48.57
N ALA A 39 -8.08 5.49 -49.22
CA ALA A 39 -7.03 4.49 -49.04
C ALA A 39 -6.02 4.57 -50.20
N VAL A 40 -4.72 4.33 -49.94
CA VAL A 40 -3.68 3.77 -50.84
C VAL A 40 -2.43 3.48 -49.97
N THR A 41 -2.03 2.21 -49.74
CA THR A 41 -0.91 1.45 -50.37
C THR A 41 0.45 2.21 -50.34
N ASP A 42 1.60 1.68 -49.91
CA ASP A 42 2.21 0.35 -50.08
C ASP A 42 3.56 0.27 -49.30
N THR A 43 4.04 -0.97 -49.05
CA THR A 43 5.43 -1.47 -48.83
C THR A 43 6.40 -0.77 -47.84
N ALA A 44 7.43 -1.39 -47.25
CA ALA A 44 7.87 -2.73 -46.88
C ALA A 44 9.20 -2.52 -46.10
N ASP A 45 9.56 -3.47 -45.25
CA ASP A 45 10.90 -3.76 -44.68
C ASP A 45 11.80 -2.64 -44.15
N ASP A 46 12.13 -2.72 -42.85
CA ASP A 46 13.53 -3.03 -42.50
C ASP A 46 13.61 -3.65 -41.10
N ALA A 47 14.22 -4.83 -41.06
CA ALA A 47 14.58 -5.55 -39.85
C ALA A 47 15.93 -5.06 -39.35
N ALA A 48 16.02 -4.71 -38.06
CA ALA A 48 17.30 -4.66 -37.36
C ALA A 48 17.16 -5.30 -35.98
N ALA A 49 17.59 -6.56 -35.91
CA ALA A 49 17.92 -7.24 -34.68
C ALA A 49 19.21 -6.66 -34.08
N SER A 50 19.22 -6.46 -32.77
CA SER A 50 20.41 -6.60 -31.90
C SER A 50 19.88 -6.76 -30.46
N ALA A 51 19.90 -7.97 -29.91
CA ALA A 51 21.03 -8.62 -29.25
C ALA A 51 21.36 -7.98 -27.89
N ASP A 52 20.97 -8.74 -26.86
CA ASP A 52 21.63 -8.90 -25.55
C ASP A 52 21.69 -7.73 -24.56
N ALA A 53 20.77 -7.79 -23.57
CA ALA A 53 21.09 -7.54 -22.17
C ALA A 53 20.04 -8.22 -21.27
N GLU A 54 20.21 -9.52 -21.04
CA GLU A 54 19.59 -10.28 -19.97
C GLU A 54 19.99 -9.69 -18.61
N ALA A 55 19.20 -8.77 -18.06
CA ALA A 55 19.25 -8.46 -16.64
C ALA A 55 18.40 -9.49 -15.88
N VAL A 56 18.91 -10.73 -15.81
CA VAL A 56 18.53 -11.69 -14.79
C VAL A 56 18.89 -11.06 -13.44
N GLY A 57 17.87 -10.58 -12.73
CA GLY A 57 17.96 -10.22 -11.32
C GLY A 57 18.16 -11.49 -10.50
N GLY A 58 19.36 -12.04 -10.56
CA GLY A 58 19.79 -13.17 -9.74
C GLY A 58 19.87 -12.74 -8.27
N GLU A 59 19.36 -13.61 -7.40
CA GLU A 59 19.62 -13.57 -5.97
C GLU A 59 21.13 -13.76 -5.75
N ALA A 60 21.87 -12.65 -5.65
CA ALA A 60 23.23 -12.65 -5.14
C ALA A 60 23.16 -12.45 -3.62
N THR A 61 23.37 -13.54 -2.88
CA THR A 61 23.63 -13.51 -1.44
C THR A 61 25.03 -12.95 -1.19
N ASP A 62 25.16 -11.64 -1.04
CA ASP A 62 26.31 -11.04 -0.36
C ASP A 62 25.86 -10.55 1.03
N ALA A 63 26.10 -11.39 2.03
CA ALA A 63 25.71 -11.13 3.42
C ALA A 63 26.37 -9.87 4.01
N GLY A 64 27.43 -9.32 3.38
CA GLY A 64 28.08 -8.08 3.83
C GLY A 64 27.32 -6.80 3.47
N THR A 65 26.61 -6.79 2.34
CA THR A 65 25.86 -5.60 1.87
C THR A 65 24.55 -5.41 2.63
N ASP A 66 23.84 -6.49 2.97
CA ASP A 66 22.54 -6.40 3.63
C ASP A 66 22.63 -5.88 5.08
N THR A 67 23.72 -6.19 5.81
CA THR A 67 23.96 -5.61 7.15
C THR A 67 24.22 -4.09 7.11
N ASP A 68 24.90 -3.61 6.08
CA ASP A 68 25.17 -2.18 5.90
C ASP A 68 23.90 -1.42 5.47
N LEU A 69 23.09 -2.02 4.59
CA LEU A 69 21.78 -1.49 4.22
C LEU A 69 20.83 -1.39 5.43
N ARG A 70 20.83 -2.37 6.33
CA ARG A 70 20.03 -2.31 7.56
C ARG A 70 20.49 -1.21 8.51
N THR A 71 21.80 -1.05 8.67
CA THR A 71 22.38 -0.01 9.53
C THR A 71 22.13 1.40 8.97
N SER A 72 22.13 1.54 7.64
CA SER A 72 21.85 2.80 6.95
C SER A 72 20.35 3.14 6.83
N ALA A 73 19.46 2.22 7.19
CA ALA A 73 18.02 2.46 7.16
C ALA A 73 17.65 3.59 8.14
N PRO A 74 17.03 4.69 7.66
CA PRO A 74 16.68 5.81 8.52
C PRO A 74 15.65 5.38 9.56
N LYS A 75 15.81 5.88 10.79
CA LYS A 75 14.76 5.80 11.79
C LYS A 75 13.59 6.69 11.39
N ILE A 76 12.38 6.16 11.46
CA ILE A 76 11.14 6.91 11.18
C ILE A 76 10.11 6.67 12.29
N THR A 77 9.12 7.53 12.37
CA THR A 77 7.95 7.33 13.24
C THR A 77 6.87 6.53 12.52
N ARG A 78 5.98 5.89 13.29
CA ARG A 78 4.77 5.26 12.74
C ARG A 78 3.91 6.24 11.94
N ALA A 79 3.81 7.48 12.41
CA ALA A 79 3.08 8.52 11.69
C ALA A 79 3.69 8.86 10.33
N GLU A 80 5.03 8.89 10.23
CA GLU A 80 5.74 9.03 8.95
C GLU A 80 5.45 7.84 8.04
N GLU A 81 5.58 6.62 8.54
CA GLU A 81 5.32 5.40 7.78
C GLU A 81 3.92 5.41 7.15
N ILE A 82 2.89 5.68 7.94
CA ILE A 82 1.50 5.71 7.46
C ILE A 82 1.28 6.84 6.46
N ARG A 83 1.90 8.01 6.65
CA ARG A 83 1.84 9.08 5.66
C ARG A 83 2.46 8.65 4.34
N ARG A 84 3.59 7.95 4.37
CA ARG A 84 4.24 7.39 3.17
C ARG A 84 3.39 6.32 2.51
N ALA A 85 2.80 5.40 3.30
CA ALA A 85 1.89 4.37 2.81
C ALA A 85 0.72 4.99 2.01
N LYS A 86 0.15 6.08 2.50
CA LYS A 86 -0.96 6.79 1.83
C LYS A 86 -0.60 7.38 0.47
N VAL A 87 0.67 7.71 0.21
CA VAL A 87 1.09 8.36 -1.05
C VAL A 87 0.69 7.53 -2.27
N TRP A 88 0.98 6.22 -2.25
CA TRP A 88 0.69 5.35 -3.39
C TRP A 88 -0.80 5.09 -3.62
N LEU A 89 -1.70 5.56 -2.76
CA LEU A 89 -3.15 5.48 -3.02
C LEU A 89 -3.58 6.40 -4.17
N THR A 90 -2.81 7.46 -4.44
CA THR A 90 -3.19 8.49 -5.43
C THR A 90 -2.04 8.92 -6.37
N ASP A 91 -0.84 8.38 -6.20
CA ASP A 91 0.36 8.85 -6.93
C ASP A 91 0.40 8.50 -8.43
N ASN A 92 -0.58 7.74 -8.92
CA ASN A 92 -0.79 7.46 -10.34
C ASN A 92 -1.91 8.36 -10.91
N ALA A 93 -1.61 9.64 -11.11
CA ALA A 93 -2.56 10.63 -11.64
C ALA A 93 -3.91 10.66 -10.88
N GLY A 94 -3.84 10.64 -9.54
CA GLY A 94 -5.02 10.60 -8.67
C GLY A 94 -5.58 9.19 -8.43
N LYS A 95 -4.93 8.15 -8.95
CA LYS A 95 -5.30 6.74 -8.79
C LYS A 95 -4.24 5.96 -8.00
N PRO A 96 -4.56 4.75 -7.51
CA PRO A 96 -3.58 3.86 -6.93
C PRO A 96 -2.44 3.49 -7.87
N VAL A 97 -1.24 3.33 -7.31
CA VAL A 97 -0.08 2.75 -8.00
C VAL A 97 -0.40 1.30 -8.40
N PRO A 98 -0.21 0.91 -9.68
CA PRO A 98 -0.52 -0.44 -10.14
C PRO A 98 0.49 -1.46 -9.60
N TYR A 99 0.05 -2.71 -9.44
CA TYR A 99 0.91 -3.81 -8.97
C TYR A 99 1.80 -4.34 -10.10
N SER A 100 3.07 -4.59 -9.79
CA SER A 100 4.00 -5.32 -10.66
C SER A 100 5.17 -5.89 -9.86
N GLN A 101 5.43 -7.19 -10.03
CA GLN A 101 6.66 -7.83 -9.51
C GLN A 101 7.90 -7.55 -10.37
N LYS A 102 7.74 -6.89 -11.53
CA LYS A 102 8.83 -6.67 -12.50
C LYS A 102 9.23 -5.21 -12.66
N LYS A 103 8.54 -4.28 -12.00
CA LYS A 103 8.70 -2.84 -12.23
C LYS A 103 8.93 -2.09 -10.93
N ASN A 104 9.70 -1.03 -11.05
CA ASN A 104 9.83 -0.01 -10.02
C ASN A 104 8.90 1.16 -10.32
N TRP A 105 8.40 1.79 -9.27
CA TRP A 105 7.73 3.07 -9.39
C TRP A 105 8.73 4.21 -9.54
N LYS A 106 8.26 5.41 -9.90
CA LYS A 106 9.09 6.60 -10.13
C LYS A 106 9.89 7.06 -8.90
N ASP A 107 9.51 6.60 -7.71
CA ASP A 107 10.26 6.83 -6.46
C ASP A 107 11.39 5.82 -6.22
N GLY A 108 11.54 4.82 -7.10
CA GLY A 108 12.60 3.82 -7.11
C GLY A 108 12.33 2.54 -6.30
N TYR A 109 11.13 2.38 -5.71
CA TYR A 109 10.74 1.14 -5.03
C TYR A 109 10.00 0.18 -5.96
N ARG A 110 10.09 -1.13 -5.69
CA ARG A 110 9.34 -2.14 -6.45
C ARG A 110 7.84 -1.98 -6.24
N GLN A 111 7.05 -2.17 -7.29
CA GLN A 111 5.58 -2.09 -7.25
C GLN A 111 4.89 -3.36 -6.70
N ASP A 112 5.60 -4.15 -5.89
CA ASP A 112 5.10 -5.35 -5.23
C ASP A 112 4.80 -5.10 -3.74
N CYS A 113 4.30 -6.12 -3.03
CA CYS A 113 3.91 -6.00 -1.62
C CYS A 113 5.08 -5.59 -0.71
N SER A 114 6.24 -6.21 -0.88
CA SER A 114 7.44 -5.93 -0.08
C SER A 114 8.13 -4.61 -0.46
N GLY A 115 8.09 -4.23 -1.73
CA GLY A 115 8.59 -2.92 -2.20
C GLY A 115 7.73 -1.77 -1.68
N TYR A 116 6.41 -1.96 -1.61
CA TYR A 116 5.50 -0.99 -0.99
C TYR A 116 5.74 -0.85 0.53
N ALA A 117 5.89 -1.96 1.26
CA ALA A 117 6.26 -1.92 2.68
C ALA A 117 7.61 -1.22 2.88
N SER A 118 8.60 -1.51 2.02
CA SER A 118 9.91 -0.85 2.04
C SER A 118 9.81 0.64 1.75
N MET A 119 8.94 1.04 0.83
CA MET A 119 8.64 2.44 0.53
C MET A 119 8.04 3.12 1.76
N ALA A 120 7.00 2.55 2.37
CA ALA A 120 6.37 3.11 3.57
C ALA A 120 7.38 3.27 4.71
N LEU A 121 8.23 2.26 4.91
CA LEU A 121 9.27 2.25 5.95
C LEU A 121 10.52 3.06 5.61
N LYS A 122 10.59 3.65 4.41
CA LYS A 122 11.76 4.42 3.94
C LYS A 122 13.07 3.60 3.99
N LEU A 123 12.99 2.31 3.71
CA LEU A 123 14.17 1.43 3.66
C LEU A 123 15.05 1.80 2.44
N PRO A 124 16.34 1.41 2.41
CA PRO A 124 17.16 1.55 1.22
C PRO A 124 16.49 0.93 -0.02
N LYS A 125 16.59 1.61 -1.16
CA LYS A 125 15.92 1.18 -2.40
C LYS A 125 16.68 0.02 -3.06
N SER A 126 16.02 -0.95 -3.66
CA SER A 126 14.55 -1.05 -3.86
C SER A 126 13.80 -1.72 -2.69
N GLY A 127 14.51 -2.02 -1.59
CA GLY A 127 14.01 -2.70 -0.40
C GLY A 127 14.23 -4.22 -0.44
N PRO A 128 14.21 -4.91 0.71
CA PRO A 128 14.25 -6.38 0.75
C PRO A 128 13.00 -7.00 0.12
N ASN A 129 13.10 -8.26 -0.32
CA ASN A 129 11.91 -9.06 -0.67
C ASN A 129 11.20 -9.54 0.60
N THR A 130 10.01 -10.16 0.47
CA THR A 130 9.21 -10.60 1.63
C THR A 130 9.94 -11.60 2.54
N VAL A 131 10.85 -12.43 2.00
CA VAL A 131 11.63 -13.40 2.78
C VAL A 131 12.70 -12.66 3.59
N SER A 132 13.49 -11.82 2.95
CA SER A 132 14.51 -11.00 3.63
C SER A 132 13.91 -10.03 4.64
N LEU A 133 12.77 -9.40 4.32
CA LEU A 133 12.05 -8.52 5.24
C LEU A 133 11.68 -9.23 6.55
N LYS A 134 11.38 -10.53 6.48
CA LYS A 134 11.06 -11.39 7.63
C LYS A 134 12.30 -11.92 8.35
N ASN A 135 13.30 -12.39 7.60
CA ASN A 135 14.37 -13.24 8.14
C ASN A 135 15.68 -12.49 8.41
N ASP A 136 15.92 -11.38 7.72
CA ASP A 136 17.25 -10.76 7.69
C ASP A 136 17.35 -9.60 8.68
N GLY A 137 16.49 -9.53 9.70
CA GLY A 137 16.59 -8.53 10.77
C GLY A 137 16.07 -7.13 10.42
N TRP A 138 15.39 -6.96 9.29
CA TRP A 138 14.59 -5.77 8.99
C TRP A 138 13.36 -5.63 9.90
N THR A 139 12.88 -6.75 10.41
CA THR A 139 11.75 -6.84 11.34
C THR A 139 12.07 -7.82 12.46
N LYS A 140 11.28 -7.75 13.54
CA LYS A 140 11.30 -8.73 14.64
C LYS A 140 9.90 -9.32 14.85
N PRO A 141 9.76 -10.62 15.16
CA PRO A 141 8.46 -11.21 15.41
C PRO A 141 7.80 -10.61 16.65
N ILE A 142 6.47 -10.49 16.62
CA ILE A 142 5.62 -10.10 17.75
C ILE A 142 4.35 -10.97 17.74
N ALA A 143 3.61 -11.00 18.85
CA ALA A 143 2.30 -11.64 18.83
C ALA A 143 1.29 -10.79 18.02
N MET A 144 0.33 -11.43 17.34
CA MET A 144 -0.75 -10.72 16.62
C MET A 144 -1.51 -9.76 17.54
N SER A 145 -1.70 -10.12 18.81
CA SER A 145 -2.36 -9.27 19.82
C SER A 145 -1.58 -8.00 20.18
N GLU A 146 -0.29 -7.93 19.85
CA GLU A 146 0.59 -6.79 20.15
C GLU A 146 0.73 -5.81 18.99
N LEU A 147 -0.01 -6.03 17.89
CA LEU A 147 0.00 -5.16 16.72
C LEU A 147 -0.33 -3.72 17.11
N ARG A 148 0.55 -2.81 16.69
CA ARG A 148 0.38 -1.36 16.69
C ARG A 148 0.41 -0.85 15.25
N GLN A 149 -0.20 0.31 15.01
CA GLN A 149 -0.18 0.95 13.69
C GLN A 149 1.25 1.04 13.13
N GLY A 150 1.49 0.54 11.92
CA GLY A 150 2.82 0.45 11.30
C GLY A 150 3.54 -0.89 11.50
N ASP A 151 3.03 -1.78 12.35
CA ASP A 151 3.54 -3.16 12.36
C ASP A 151 3.08 -3.90 11.08
N LEU A 152 3.83 -4.94 10.70
CA LEU A 152 3.60 -5.70 9.48
C LEU A 152 2.95 -7.05 9.78
N VAL A 153 2.09 -7.52 8.87
CA VAL A 153 1.60 -8.91 8.88
C VAL A 153 2.12 -9.59 7.62
N ILE A 154 2.99 -10.58 7.80
CA ILE A 154 3.85 -11.15 6.75
C ILE A 154 3.56 -12.64 6.55
N LYS A 155 3.39 -13.04 5.28
CA LYS A 155 3.44 -14.42 4.80
C LYS A 155 4.60 -14.58 3.85
N ALA A 156 5.64 -15.30 4.26
CA ALA A 156 6.87 -15.46 3.47
C ALA A 156 7.23 -16.92 3.14
N ASN A 157 6.59 -17.89 3.80
CA ASN A 157 6.99 -19.31 3.77
C ASN A 157 6.44 -20.04 2.53
N SER A 158 6.79 -19.54 1.34
CA SER A 158 6.51 -20.16 0.04
C SER A 158 7.74 -20.02 -0.85
N SER A 159 8.06 -21.02 -1.68
CA SER A 159 9.08 -20.90 -2.73
C SER A 159 8.63 -20.03 -3.90
N ASP A 160 7.31 -19.99 -4.17
CA ASP A 160 6.71 -19.13 -5.18
C ASP A 160 6.41 -17.74 -4.59
N SER A 161 6.97 -16.70 -5.23
CA SER A 161 6.77 -15.31 -4.83
C SER A 161 5.32 -14.84 -4.93
N ASN A 162 4.51 -15.46 -5.81
CA ASN A 162 3.09 -15.14 -5.96
C ASN A 162 2.25 -15.52 -4.72
N HIS A 163 2.78 -16.40 -3.87
CA HIS A 163 2.13 -16.86 -2.65
C HIS A 163 2.70 -16.21 -1.38
N ARG A 164 3.57 -15.21 -1.54
CA ARG A 164 4.11 -14.37 -0.45
C ARG A 164 3.35 -13.06 -0.41
N HIS A 165 3.16 -12.51 0.79
CA HIS A 165 2.48 -11.23 0.96
C HIS A 165 2.87 -10.51 2.23
N VAL A 166 2.72 -9.19 2.22
CA VAL A 166 2.88 -8.34 3.41
C VAL A 166 1.88 -7.19 3.35
N VAL A 167 1.32 -6.87 4.50
CA VAL A 167 0.44 -5.71 4.70
C VAL A 167 0.92 -4.87 5.89
N ILE A 168 0.65 -3.57 5.87
CA ILE A 168 0.97 -2.62 6.94
C ILE A 168 -0.29 -2.42 7.79
N PHE A 169 -0.25 -2.85 9.05
CA PHE A 169 -1.37 -2.73 9.97
C PHE A 169 -1.69 -1.26 10.28
N ASP A 170 -2.95 -0.85 10.11
CA ASP A 170 -3.42 0.51 10.44
C ASP A 170 -4.15 0.54 11.78
N GLY A 171 -4.90 -0.51 12.10
CA GLY A 171 -5.63 -0.61 13.36
C GLY A 171 -6.72 -1.68 13.35
N TRP A 172 -7.09 -2.17 14.53
CA TRP A 172 -8.23 -3.06 14.68
C TRP A 172 -9.53 -2.37 14.26
N VAL A 173 -10.45 -3.13 13.67
CA VAL A 173 -11.77 -2.62 13.28
C VAL A 173 -12.61 -2.30 14.52
N ASP A 174 -12.54 -3.16 15.54
CA ASP A 174 -13.22 -3.03 16.82
C ASP A 174 -12.39 -3.69 17.94
N GLY A 175 -12.86 -3.63 19.19
CA GLY A 175 -12.19 -4.24 20.34
C GLY A 175 -12.23 -5.77 20.40
N LYS A 176 -12.88 -6.45 19.45
CA LYS A 176 -12.90 -7.93 19.39
C LYS A 176 -11.67 -8.50 18.69
N HIS A 177 -10.92 -7.66 17.98
CA HIS A 177 -9.70 -8.03 17.26
C HIS A 177 -9.88 -9.20 16.28
N ASN A 178 -11.07 -9.32 15.66
CA ASN A 178 -11.36 -10.34 14.65
C ASN A 178 -11.07 -9.89 13.22
N SER A 179 -10.76 -8.60 13.03
CA SER A 179 -10.33 -8.03 11.76
C SER A 179 -9.64 -6.69 11.98
N TYR A 180 -8.79 -6.30 11.05
CA TYR A 180 -8.05 -5.04 11.10
C TYR A 180 -7.99 -4.38 9.73
N ARG A 181 -7.81 -3.06 9.74
CA ARG A 181 -7.51 -2.26 8.54
C ARG A 181 -6.01 -2.32 8.25
N SER A 182 -5.65 -2.37 6.98
CA SER A 182 -4.24 -2.31 6.56
C SER A 182 -4.07 -1.62 5.22
N TYR A 183 -2.88 -1.06 5.02
CA TYR A 183 -2.40 -0.64 3.71
C TYR A 183 -1.65 -1.78 3.03
N GLU A 184 -1.86 -1.96 1.73
CA GLU A 184 -1.16 -2.98 0.97
C GLU A 184 -1.00 -2.61 -0.51
N GLN A 185 -0.08 -3.35 -1.15
CA GLN A 185 0.10 -3.39 -2.59
C GLN A 185 -0.13 -4.82 -3.06
N ALA A 186 -1.22 -5.07 -3.80
CA ALA A 186 -1.68 -6.43 -4.11
C ALA A 186 -1.95 -6.65 -5.60
N GLY A 187 -1.68 -7.87 -6.07
CA GLY A 187 -1.95 -8.27 -7.45
C GLY A 187 -3.39 -8.03 -7.88
N LYS A 188 -3.60 -7.66 -9.14
CA LYS A 188 -4.90 -7.31 -9.76
C LYS A 188 -5.60 -6.06 -9.21
N VAL A 189 -5.14 -5.48 -8.09
CA VAL A 189 -5.80 -4.35 -7.43
C VAL A 189 -4.90 -3.11 -7.33
N GLY A 190 -3.59 -3.28 -7.13
CA GLY A 190 -2.68 -2.17 -6.84
C GLY A 190 -2.78 -1.72 -5.38
N THR A 191 -2.47 -0.45 -5.12
CA THR A 191 -2.45 0.07 -3.74
C THR A 191 -3.85 0.20 -3.18
N ARG A 192 -4.08 -0.23 -1.95
CA ARG A 192 -5.36 0.00 -1.27
C ARG A 192 -5.23 0.06 0.24
N HIS A 193 -6.28 0.59 0.86
CA HIS A 193 -6.53 0.50 2.29
C HIS A 193 -7.81 -0.32 2.49
N THR A 194 -7.72 -1.47 3.16
CA THR A 194 -8.84 -2.41 3.27
C THR A 194 -8.80 -3.21 4.56
N THR A 195 -9.84 -4.00 4.82
CA THR A 195 -9.98 -4.84 6.02
C THR A 195 -9.55 -6.27 5.74
N HIS A 196 -8.77 -6.86 6.65
CA HIS A 196 -8.30 -8.24 6.59
C HIS A 196 -8.54 -9.02 7.87
N SER A 197 -8.38 -10.34 7.75
CA SER A 197 -8.33 -11.28 8.87
C SER A 197 -7.05 -12.15 8.85
N TYR A 198 -6.01 -11.73 8.11
CA TYR A 198 -4.76 -12.48 8.01
C TYR A 198 -4.07 -12.61 9.36
N GLY A 199 -3.52 -13.79 9.66
CA GLY A 199 -2.82 -14.09 10.91
C GLY A 199 -3.77 -14.32 12.09
N LEU A 200 -5.09 -14.18 11.91
CA LEU A 200 -6.08 -14.41 12.96
C LEU A 200 -6.64 -15.83 12.94
N LYS A 201 -6.41 -16.56 11.83
CA LYS A 201 -6.81 -17.96 11.69
C LYS A 201 -5.57 -18.85 11.76
N SER A 202 -5.67 -19.93 12.52
CA SER A 202 -4.60 -20.93 12.59
C SER A 202 -4.32 -21.49 11.19
N GLY A 203 -3.03 -21.58 10.85
CA GLY A 203 -2.55 -22.20 9.61
C GLY A 203 -2.60 -21.34 8.34
N ASP A 204 -3.01 -20.07 8.39
CA ASP A 204 -3.03 -19.22 7.19
C ASP A 204 -1.64 -18.74 6.71
N GLY A 205 -0.63 -18.91 7.58
CA GLY A 205 0.80 -18.64 7.32
C GLY A 205 1.20 -17.19 7.46
N TYR A 206 0.32 -16.33 7.98
CA TYR A 206 0.63 -14.94 8.29
C TYR A 206 1.03 -14.77 9.76
N HIS A 207 2.06 -13.96 10.00
CA HIS A 207 2.55 -13.67 11.34
C HIS A 207 2.87 -12.18 11.48
N ALA A 208 2.75 -11.66 12.70
CA ALA A 208 3.02 -10.26 12.99
C ALA A 208 4.52 -10.00 13.21
N TYR A 209 4.96 -8.87 12.67
CA TYR A 209 6.35 -8.43 12.69
C TYR A 209 6.42 -6.92 12.94
N ARG A 210 7.34 -6.49 13.80
CA ARG A 210 7.62 -5.08 14.05
C ARG A 210 8.88 -4.65 13.30
N PRO A 211 8.82 -3.65 12.41
CA PRO A 211 10.01 -3.09 11.78
C PRO A 211 11.00 -2.54 12.80
N VAL A 212 12.30 -2.77 12.58
CA VAL A 212 13.35 -2.36 13.53
C VAL A 212 13.73 -0.88 13.42
N ASN A 213 13.34 -0.22 12.33
CA ASN A 213 13.63 1.20 12.09
C ASN A 213 12.52 2.14 12.57
N LEU A 214 11.43 1.62 13.16
CA LEU A 214 10.46 2.44 13.87
C LEU A 214 11.03 2.92 15.21
N ALA A 215 10.85 4.21 15.51
CA ALA A 215 11.41 4.87 16.68
C ALA A 215 10.41 5.07 17.85
N ASP A 216 9.14 4.66 17.69
CA ASP A 216 8.01 4.91 18.60
C ASP A 216 7.01 3.73 18.80
#